data_AF-A0A5J4YAA6-F1
#
_entry.id   AF-A0A5J4YAA6-F1
#
_cell.length_a   1.000
_cell.length_b   1.000
_cell.length_c   1.000
_cell.angle_alpha   90.00
_cell.angle_beta   90.00
_cell.angle_gamma   90.00
#
_symmetry.space_group_name_H-M   'P 1'
#
loop_
_entity.id
_entity.type
_entity.pdbx_description
1 polymer ?
#
loop_
_entity_poly.entity_id
_entity_poly.type
_entity_poly.pdbx_seq_one_letter_code
_entity_poly.pdbx_strand_id
1 'polypeptide(L)'
;MGGGQLQELEDTSLQQAQNAQQSHEAVQADHADSLMGQASAILRQSNPQIKAAQTNRVTKLWEQQQLVAGRTAVGEPPVRPGRDDSKVRVVAPGKMPALGKGGSLASRQAILHSLVHIESWAVDLSWDAVARFGSDPQYALPEAFLDDFVLVANDEASHFQQLQQRLEAIGSFYGALGVHDGLWESAAATAHSLPARLAVESCVHEARGLTGCPTPFTGSATAAMKSLQSYWRRYIRFVKHSQTGTAQ
;
A
#
# COMPACT_ATOMS: atom_id res chain seq x y z
N MET A 1 56.87 1.94 -29.75
CA MET A 1 56.61 1.53 -28.35
C MET A 1 55.40 2.28 -27.77
N GLY A 2 54.26 2.36 -28.48
CA GLY A 2 53.11 3.17 -28.02
C GLY A 2 51.72 2.56 -28.26
N GLY A 3 51.64 1.35 -28.83
CA GLY A 3 50.36 0.68 -29.12
C GLY A 3 49.75 -0.04 -27.91
N GLY A 4 50.57 -0.66 -27.06
CA GLY A 4 50.08 -1.46 -25.92
C GLY A 4 49.43 -0.62 -24.82
N GLN A 5 49.89 0.61 -24.63
CA GLN A 5 49.40 1.49 -23.55
C GLN A 5 48.02 2.10 -23.84
N LEU A 6 47.66 2.26 -25.12
CA LEU A 6 46.31 2.71 -25.49
C LEU A 6 45.30 1.56 -25.42
N GLN A 7 45.73 0.34 -25.74
CA GLN A 7 44.88 -0.85 -25.71
C GLN A 7 44.55 -1.30 -24.28
N GLU A 8 45.50 -1.21 -23.34
CA GLU A 8 45.25 -1.46 -21.90
C GLU A 8 44.26 -0.47 -21.27
N LEU A 9 44.26 0.80 -21.72
CA LEU A 9 43.35 1.82 -21.21
C LEU A 9 41.91 1.61 -21.71
N GLU A 10 41.73 1.18 -22.96
CA GLU A 10 40.42 0.81 -23.51
C GLU A 10 39.85 -0.45 -22.84
N ASP A 11 40.67 -1.48 -22.62
CA ASP A 11 40.25 -2.72 -21.96
C ASP A 11 39.85 -2.48 -20.48
N THR A 12 40.56 -1.60 -19.79
CA THR A 12 40.23 -1.21 -18.40
C THR A 12 38.91 -0.44 -18.32
N SER A 13 38.64 0.45 -19.28
CA SER A 13 37.39 1.22 -19.34
C SER A 13 36.17 0.34 -19.64
N LEU A 14 36.33 -0.63 -20.56
CA LEU A 14 35.28 -1.62 -20.87
C LEU A 14 34.98 -2.53 -19.68
N GLN A 15 36.01 -2.99 -18.97
CA GLN A 15 35.85 -3.81 -17.76
C GLN A 15 35.13 -3.03 -16.64
N GLN A 16 35.44 -1.75 -16.45
CA GLN A 16 34.77 -0.89 -15.47
C GLN A 16 33.30 -0.65 -15.81
N ALA A 17 32.96 -0.44 -17.09
CA ALA A 17 31.58 -0.28 -17.54
C ALA A 17 30.76 -1.56 -17.35
N GLN A 18 31.34 -2.73 -17.65
CA GLN A 18 30.70 -4.03 -17.44
C GLN A 18 30.47 -4.32 -15.95
N ASN A 19 31.46 -4.05 -15.09
CA ASN A 19 31.32 -4.19 -13.64
C ASN A 19 30.25 -3.25 -13.07
N ALA A 20 30.16 -2.01 -13.59
CA ALA A 20 29.11 -1.06 -13.19
C ALA A 20 27.71 -1.56 -13.60
N GLN A 21 27.55 -2.08 -14.81
CA GLN A 21 26.30 -2.68 -15.27
C GLN A 21 25.89 -3.90 -14.44
N GLN A 22 26.81 -4.82 -14.20
CA GLN A 22 26.55 -6.01 -13.37
C GLN A 22 26.21 -5.63 -11.92
N SER A 23 26.88 -4.63 -11.36
CA SER A 23 26.58 -4.14 -10.01
C SER A 23 25.19 -3.48 -9.93
N HIS A 24 24.78 -2.73 -10.96
CA HIS A 24 23.46 -2.12 -11.05
C HIS A 24 22.36 -3.18 -11.21
N GLU A 25 22.57 -4.20 -12.05
CA GLU A 25 21.63 -5.32 -12.23
C GLU A 25 21.48 -6.15 -10.95
N ALA A 26 22.57 -6.42 -10.22
CA ALA A 26 22.53 -7.13 -8.95
C ALA A 26 21.79 -6.35 -7.85
N VAL A 27 22.00 -5.03 -7.78
CA VAL A 27 21.28 -4.14 -6.84
C VAL A 27 19.79 -4.06 -7.20
N GLN A 28 19.44 -4.03 -8.49
CA GLN A 28 18.04 -4.06 -8.93
C GLN A 28 17.36 -5.40 -8.63
N ALA A 29 18.06 -6.52 -8.75
CA ALA A 29 17.55 -7.83 -8.37
C ALA A 29 17.34 -7.95 -6.84
N ASP A 30 18.30 -7.49 -6.04
CA ASP A 30 18.20 -7.45 -4.57
C ASP A 30 17.03 -6.56 -4.10
N HIS A 31 16.81 -5.42 -4.79
CA HIS A 31 15.65 -4.58 -4.55
C HIS A 31 14.33 -5.26 -4.93
N ALA A 32 14.29 -5.98 -6.04
CA ALA A 32 13.10 -6.74 -6.45
C ALA A 32 12.75 -7.84 -5.42
N ASP A 33 13.74 -8.42 -4.75
CA ASP A 33 13.53 -9.51 -3.77
C ASP A 33 13.30 -9.02 -2.33
N SER A 34 13.20 -7.70 -2.13
CA SER A 34 12.88 -7.09 -0.84
C SER A 34 11.39 -6.77 -0.68
N LEU A 35 10.89 -6.76 0.56
CA LEU A 35 9.50 -6.37 0.86
C LEU A 35 9.21 -4.93 0.42
N MET A 36 10.13 -3.99 0.65
CA MET A 36 9.97 -2.57 0.28
C MET A 36 9.98 -2.37 -1.24
N GLY A 37 10.76 -3.17 -1.98
CA GLY A 37 10.73 -3.16 -3.43
C GLY A 37 9.44 -3.73 -3.99
N GLN A 38 8.95 -4.83 -3.43
CA GLN A 38 7.63 -5.37 -3.76
C GLN A 38 6.51 -4.37 -3.45
N ALA A 39 6.55 -3.72 -2.28
CA ALA A 39 5.61 -2.68 -1.91
C ALA A 39 5.63 -1.51 -2.91
N SER A 40 6.82 -1.02 -3.26
CA SER A 40 6.99 0.06 -4.25
C SER A 40 6.50 -0.35 -5.65
N ALA A 41 6.71 -1.60 -6.06
CA ALA A 41 6.22 -2.13 -7.33
C ALA A 41 4.68 -2.20 -7.35
N ILE A 42 4.07 -2.66 -6.26
CA ILE A 42 2.61 -2.67 -6.06
C ILE A 42 2.06 -1.24 -6.14
N LEU A 43 2.69 -0.28 -5.45
CA LEU A 43 2.26 1.11 -5.46
C LEU A 43 2.33 1.74 -6.85
N ARG A 44 3.27 1.33 -7.71
CA ARG A 44 3.37 1.83 -9.09
C ARG A 44 2.32 1.23 -10.04
N GLN A 45 1.67 0.13 -9.65
CA GLN A 45 0.63 -0.50 -10.45
C GLN A 45 -0.61 0.40 -10.52
N SER A 46 -1.07 0.73 -11.73
CA SER A 46 -2.26 1.56 -11.94
C SER A 46 -3.56 0.76 -11.92
N ASN A 47 -3.52 -0.51 -12.29
CA ASN A 47 -4.69 -1.38 -12.31
C ASN A 47 -4.95 -1.96 -10.90
N PRO A 48 -6.10 -1.65 -10.27
CA PRO A 48 -6.40 -2.09 -8.91
C PRO A 48 -6.58 -3.62 -8.79
N GLN A 49 -7.02 -4.30 -9.84
CA GLN A 49 -7.11 -5.77 -9.84
C GLN A 49 -5.74 -6.43 -9.86
N ILE A 50 -4.83 -5.92 -10.70
CA ILE A 50 -3.45 -6.40 -10.74
C ILE A 50 -2.77 -6.11 -9.40
N LYS A 51 -3.03 -4.93 -8.83
CA LYS A 51 -2.53 -4.55 -7.51
C LYS A 51 -2.98 -5.53 -6.43
N ALA A 52 -4.27 -5.84 -6.35
CA ALA A 52 -4.79 -6.83 -5.40
C ALA A 52 -4.18 -8.23 -5.61
N ALA A 53 -4.02 -8.66 -6.87
CA ALA A 53 -3.37 -9.95 -7.17
C ALA A 53 -1.88 -9.97 -6.76
N GLN A 54 -1.16 -8.86 -6.96
CA GLN A 54 0.22 -8.70 -6.51
C GLN A 54 0.32 -8.69 -4.99
N THR A 55 -0.57 -7.97 -4.29
CA THR A 55 -0.68 -8.01 -2.83
C THR A 55 -0.78 -9.45 -2.33
N ASN A 56 -1.76 -10.21 -2.84
CA ASN A 56 -1.97 -11.61 -2.43
C ASN A 56 -0.73 -12.49 -2.70
N ARG A 57 0.02 -12.22 -3.77
CA ARG A 57 1.26 -12.93 -4.08
C ARG A 57 2.37 -12.56 -3.09
N VAL A 58 2.59 -11.27 -2.86
CA VAL A 58 3.66 -10.76 -1.99
C VAL A 58 3.42 -11.19 -0.55
N THR A 59 2.18 -11.17 -0.06
CA THR A 59 1.84 -11.71 1.26
C THR A 59 2.27 -13.16 1.42
N LYS A 60 2.00 -14.02 0.42
CA LYS A 60 2.45 -15.42 0.46
C LYS A 60 3.97 -15.57 0.47
N LEU A 61 4.67 -14.75 -0.33
CA LEU A 61 6.13 -14.77 -0.37
C LEU A 61 6.72 -14.33 0.99
N TRP A 62 6.12 -13.31 1.60
CA TRP A 62 6.48 -12.80 2.93
C TRP A 62 6.25 -13.86 4.02
N GLU A 63 5.07 -14.48 4.06
CA GLU A 63 4.74 -15.56 5.00
C GLU A 63 5.69 -16.76 4.88
N GLN A 64 6.18 -17.03 3.66
CA GLN A 64 7.14 -18.10 3.38
C GLN A 64 8.60 -17.69 3.62
N GLN A 65 8.84 -16.48 4.13
CA GLN A 65 10.19 -15.91 4.35
C GLN A 65 11.05 -15.89 3.08
N GLN A 66 10.41 -15.76 1.91
CA GLN A 66 11.08 -15.67 0.60
C GLN A 66 11.41 -14.23 0.21
N LEU A 67 11.02 -13.25 1.03
CA LEU A 67 11.35 -11.85 0.86
C LEU A 67 12.15 -11.40 2.08
N VAL A 68 13.18 -10.60 1.83
CA VAL A 68 13.91 -9.95 2.92
C VAL A 68 13.19 -8.69 3.33
N ALA A 69 13.17 -8.38 4.63
CA ALA A 69 12.69 -7.08 5.10
C ALA A 69 13.46 -5.95 4.40
N GLY A 70 14.75 -6.15 4.11
CA GLY A 70 15.53 -5.32 3.19
C GLY A 70 15.62 -3.86 3.63
N ARG A 71 16.54 -3.55 4.58
CA ARG A 71 16.90 -2.17 4.95
C ARG A 71 17.74 -1.45 3.88
N THR A 72 18.01 -2.11 2.76
CA THR A 72 18.68 -1.51 1.61
C THR A 72 17.75 -0.47 1.00
N ALA A 73 18.30 0.65 0.57
CA ALA A 73 17.55 1.76 -0.01
C ALA A 73 16.98 1.34 -1.37
N VAL A 74 15.87 0.61 -1.36
CA VAL A 74 15.07 0.39 -2.54
C VAL A 74 14.53 1.75 -2.94
N GLY A 75 14.66 2.12 -4.22
CA GLY A 75 14.34 3.45 -4.71
C GLY A 75 13.02 4.00 -4.18
N GLU A 76 12.97 5.32 -3.97
CA GLU A 76 11.89 5.98 -3.24
C GLU A 76 10.49 5.50 -3.67
N PRO A 77 9.59 5.21 -2.71
CA PRO A 77 8.21 4.88 -3.03
C PRO A 77 7.61 6.02 -3.85
N PRO A 78 6.71 5.71 -4.82
CA PRO A 78 6.13 6.75 -5.64
C PRO A 78 5.45 7.80 -4.76
N VAL A 79 5.54 9.07 -5.16
CA VAL A 79 4.89 10.19 -4.45
C VAL A 79 3.39 9.96 -4.31
N ARG A 80 2.78 9.29 -5.29
CA ARG A 80 1.38 8.88 -5.30
C ARG A 80 1.24 7.47 -5.87
N PRO A 81 0.42 6.60 -5.27
CA PRO A 81 0.10 5.29 -5.83
C PRO A 81 -0.52 5.43 -7.23
N GLY A 82 -0.10 4.55 -8.13
CA GLY A 82 -0.64 4.43 -9.47
C GLY A 82 -2.14 4.21 -9.42
N ARG A 83 -2.85 4.98 -10.24
CA ARG A 83 -4.29 4.88 -10.47
C ARG A 83 -4.53 5.10 -11.96
N ASP A 84 -5.34 4.26 -12.56
CA ASP A 84 -5.73 4.44 -13.95
C ASP A 84 -6.79 5.56 -14.07
N ASP A 85 -6.31 6.79 -14.25
CA ASP A 85 -7.14 8.00 -14.36
C ASP A 85 -8.07 7.96 -15.59
N SER A 86 -7.78 7.10 -16.58
CA SER A 86 -8.67 6.88 -17.73
C SER A 86 -9.94 6.09 -17.36
N LYS A 87 -9.87 5.29 -16.29
CA LYS A 87 -10.97 4.46 -15.80
C LYS A 87 -11.64 5.02 -14.56
N VAL A 88 -10.90 5.73 -13.71
CA VAL A 88 -11.40 6.26 -12.44
C VAL A 88 -11.40 7.78 -12.48
N ARG A 89 -12.58 8.39 -12.69
CA ARG A 89 -12.71 9.84 -12.74
C ARG A 89 -12.74 10.46 -11.35
N VAL A 90 -11.70 11.19 -11.00
CA VAL A 90 -11.67 12.00 -9.78
C VAL A 90 -12.55 13.25 -9.94
N VAL A 91 -13.39 13.53 -8.95
CA VAL A 91 -14.27 14.69 -8.85
C VAL A 91 -14.09 15.38 -7.50
N ALA A 92 -14.40 16.67 -7.44
CA ALA A 92 -14.39 17.41 -6.18
C ALA A 92 -15.41 16.81 -5.18
N PRO A 93 -15.14 16.85 -3.86
CA PRO A 93 -16.03 16.24 -2.84
C PRO A 93 -17.50 16.65 -2.94
N GLY A 94 -17.79 17.91 -3.30
CA GLY A 94 -19.16 18.42 -3.48
C GLY A 94 -19.87 17.99 -4.79
N LYS A 95 -19.19 17.26 -5.68
CA LYS A 95 -19.73 16.77 -6.96
C LYS A 95 -19.95 15.25 -6.98
N MET A 96 -19.79 14.59 -5.84
CA MET A 96 -20.04 13.16 -5.70
C MET A 96 -21.54 12.86 -5.81
N PRO A 97 -21.93 11.76 -6.48
CA PRO A 97 -23.31 11.28 -6.43
C PRO A 97 -23.74 11.01 -4.98
N ALA A 98 -24.97 11.38 -4.63
CA ALA A 98 -25.51 11.04 -3.32
C ALA A 98 -25.62 9.51 -3.18
N LEU A 99 -24.99 8.95 -2.14
CA LEU A 99 -24.98 7.52 -1.87
C LEU A 99 -26.38 6.94 -1.67
N GLY A 100 -27.31 7.74 -1.11
CA GLY A 100 -28.65 7.31 -0.74
C GLY A 100 -28.67 6.32 0.43
N LYS A 101 -29.79 5.61 0.62
CA LYS A 101 -30.01 4.65 1.72
C LYS A 101 -30.01 3.16 1.29
N GLY A 102 -29.62 2.85 0.06
CA GLY A 102 -29.59 1.48 -0.49
C GLY A 102 -30.94 0.93 -0.98
N GLY A 103 -32.01 1.73 -0.95
CA GLY A 103 -33.34 1.31 -1.39
C GLY A 103 -33.44 1.07 -2.91
N SER A 104 -32.80 1.92 -3.72
CA SER A 104 -32.77 1.80 -5.18
C SER A 104 -31.51 1.07 -5.68
N LEU A 105 -31.57 0.51 -6.89
CA LEU A 105 -30.40 -0.09 -7.54
C LEU A 105 -29.25 0.90 -7.67
N ALA A 106 -29.53 2.12 -8.15
CA ALA A 106 -28.54 3.19 -8.29
C ALA A 106 -27.86 3.54 -6.95
N SER A 107 -28.63 3.59 -5.85
CA SER A 107 -28.08 3.83 -4.52
C SER A 107 -27.19 2.68 -4.03
N ARG A 108 -27.57 1.42 -4.27
CA ARG A 108 -26.71 0.27 -3.95
C ARG A 108 -25.43 0.25 -4.78
N GLN A 109 -25.51 0.58 -6.07
CA GLN A 109 -24.34 0.71 -6.95
C GLN A 109 -23.41 1.82 -6.47
N ALA A 110 -23.94 2.98 -6.06
CA ALA A 110 -23.15 4.07 -5.50
C ALA A 110 -22.45 3.70 -4.19
N ILE A 111 -23.16 3.04 -3.27
CA ILE A 111 -22.58 2.56 -2.01
C ILE A 111 -21.46 1.55 -2.27
N LEU A 112 -21.72 0.52 -3.08
CA LEU A 112 -20.71 -0.50 -3.38
C LEU A 112 -19.51 0.08 -4.13
N HIS A 113 -19.72 0.95 -5.11
CA HIS A 113 -18.62 1.61 -5.82
C HIS A 113 -17.74 2.45 -4.88
N SER A 114 -18.36 3.19 -3.95
CA SER A 114 -17.63 3.94 -2.92
C SER A 114 -16.82 3.01 -2.01
N LEU A 115 -17.40 1.88 -1.57
CA LEU A 115 -16.68 0.90 -0.75
C LEU A 115 -15.50 0.29 -1.52
N VAL A 116 -15.69 -0.09 -2.80
CA VAL A 116 -14.59 -0.57 -3.65
C VAL A 116 -13.46 0.45 -3.74
N HIS A 117 -13.79 1.74 -3.89
CA HIS A 117 -12.80 2.82 -3.93
C HIS A 117 -12.02 2.94 -2.62
N ILE A 118 -12.73 2.87 -1.49
CA ILE A 118 -12.17 2.94 -0.16
C ILE A 118 -11.24 1.75 0.12
N GLU A 119 -11.62 0.53 -0.26
CA GLU A 119 -10.76 -0.65 -0.14
C GLU A 119 -9.54 -0.58 -1.05
N SER A 120 -9.70 -0.09 -2.28
CA SER A 120 -8.57 0.15 -3.18
C SER A 120 -7.56 1.14 -2.59
N TRP A 121 -8.01 2.18 -1.87
CA TRP A 121 -7.12 3.09 -1.17
C TRP A 121 -6.48 2.48 0.06
N ALA A 122 -7.18 1.62 0.80
CA ALA A 122 -6.61 0.98 1.99
C ALA A 122 -5.43 0.06 1.63
N VAL A 123 -5.53 -0.71 0.54
CA VAL A 123 -4.38 -1.45 -0.02
C VAL A 123 -3.19 -0.53 -0.28
N ASP A 124 -3.44 0.62 -0.92
CA ASP A 124 -2.40 1.60 -1.22
C ASP A 124 -1.78 2.22 0.04
N LEU A 125 -2.58 2.51 1.06
CA LEU A 125 -2.10 3.10 2.31
C LEU A 125 -1.25 2.12 3.10
N SER A 126 -1.66 0.86 3.18
CA SER A 126 -0.90 -0.17 3.90
C SER A 126 0.46 -0.41 3.24
N TRP A 127 0.52 -0.47 1.90
CA TRP A 127 1.79 -0.58 1.18
C TRP A 127 2.63 0.70 1.21
N ASP A 128 2.03 1.90 1.23
CA ASP A 128 2.78 3.16 1.42
C ASP A 128 3.45 3.20 2.78
N ALA A 129 2.78 2.70 3.83
CA ALA A 129 3.38 2.62 5.16
C ALA A 129 4.61 1.70 5.19
N VAL A 130 4.51 0.51 4.59
CA VAL A 130 5.62 -0.44 4.45
C VAL A 130 6.76 0.16 3.64
N ALA A 131 6.46 0.69 2.44
CA ALA A 131 7.48 1.17 1.52
C ALA A 131 8.20 2.43 2.03
N ARG A 132 7.48 3.34 2.71
CA ARG A 132 8.01 4.64 3.13
C ARG A 132 8.70 4.61 4.49
N PHE A 133 8.19 3.82 5.44
CA PHE A 133 8.71 3.81 6.80
C PHE A 133 9.44 2.52 7.17
N GLY A 134 9.26 1.43 6.43
CA GLY A 134 9.84 0.13 6.77
C GLY A 134 11.37 0.12 6.86
N SER A 135 12.04 0.90 6.01
CA SER A 135 13.51 1.03 5.99
C SER A 135 14.00 2.28 6.71
N ASP A 136 13.11 3.11 7.26
CA ASP A 136 13.50 4.39 7.84
C ASP A 136 14.20 4.16 9.21
N PRO A 137 15.50 4.48 9.31
CA PRO A 137 16.26 4.25 10.54
C PRO A 137 15.74 5.10 11.71
N GLN A 138 15.00 6.19 11.46
CA GLN A 138 14.41 7.03 12.50
C GLN A 138 13.41 6.25 13.35
N TYR A 139 12.62 5.36 12.75
CA TYR A 139 11.57 4.63 13.45
C TYR A 139 12.02 3.25 13.93
N ALA A 140 13.08 2.68 13.33
CA ALA A 140 13.64 1.37 13.68
C ALA A 140 12.55 0.31 13.88
N LEU A 141 11.65 0.19 12.90
CA LEU A 141 10.45 -0.63 13.03
C LEU A 141 10.79 -2.12 13.14
N PRO A 142 10.14 -2.86 14.05
CA PRO A 142 10.30 -4.30 14.16
C PRO A 142 9.62 -5.00 12.97
N GLU A 143 10.09 -6.17 12.58
CA GLU A 143 9.45 -6.97 11.53
C GLU A 143 7.97 -7.26 11.82
N ALA A 144 7.59 -7.42 13.09
CA ALA A 144 6.20 -7.57 13.50
C ALA A 144 5.29 -6.40 13.08
N PHE A 145 5.83 -5.19 12.92
CA PHE A 145 5.07 -4.07 12.36
C PHE A 145 4.81 -4.30 10.86
N LEU A 146 5.82 -4.78 10.12
CA LEU A 146 5.69 -5.11 8.70
C LEU A 146 4.70 -6.26 8.51
N ASP A 147 4.77 -7.29 9.35
CA ASP A 147 3.83 -8.42 9.37
C ASP A 147 2.37 -7.94 9.49
N ASP A 148 2.11 -7.08 10.48
CA ASP A 148 0.76 -6.55 10.73
C ASP A 148 0.26 -5.76 9.48
N PHE A 149 1.12 -4.99 8.82
CA PHE A 149 0.75 -4.23 7.62
C PHE A 149 0.57 -5.06 6.36
N VAL A 150 1.40 -6.09 6.16
CA VAL A 150 1.25 -7.04 5.06
C VAL A 150 -0.07 -7.80 5.19
N LEU A 151 -0.46 -8.15 6.43
CA LEU A 151 -1.75 -8.78 6.71
C LEU A 151 -2.92 -7.84 6.40
N VAL A 152 -2.87 -6.59 6.88
CA VAL A 152 -3.91 -5.59 6.58
C VAL A 152 -4.04 -5.37 5.07
N ALA A 153 -2.92 -5.20 4.35
CA ALA A 153 -2.95 -5.03 2.91
C ALA A 153 -3.65 -6.20 2.19
N ASN A 154 -3.39 -7.44 2.64
CA ASN A 154 -4.01 -8.65 2.10
C ASN A 154 -5.51 -8.72 2.39
N ASP A 155 -5.93 -8.38 3.62
CA ASP A 155 -7.34 -8.33 4.00
C ASP A 155 -8.10 -7.31 3.13
N GLU A 156 -7.56 -6.10 2.96
CA GLU A 156 -8.20 -5.06 2.16
C GLU A 156 -8.18 -5.37 0.66
N ALA A 157 -7.16 -6.08 0.17
CA ALA A 157 -7.15 -6.59 -1.21
C ALA A 157 -8.26 -7.64 -1.43
N SER A 158 -8.50 -8.50 -0.45
CA SER A 158 -9.61 -9.47 -0.47
C SER A 158 -10.97 -8.78 -0.43
N HIS A 159 -11.15 -7.77 0.45
CA HIS A 159 -12.38 -6.98 0.51
C HIS A 159 -12.65 -6.24 -0.80
N PHE A 160 -11.63 -5.60 -1.38
CA PHE A 160 -11.70 -4.97 -2.70
C PHE A 160 -12.22 -5.95 -3.76
N GLN A 161 -11.62 -7.15 -3.85
CA GLN A 161 -12.01 -8.17 -4.83
C GLN A 161 -13.46 -8.61 -4.65
N GLN A 162 -13.90 -8.89 -3.42
CA GLN A 162 -15.26 -9.31 -3.10
C GLN A 162 -16.29 -8.22 -3.42
N LEU A 163 -16.02 -6.98 -3.04
CA LEU A 163 -16.90 -5.84 -3.32
C LEU A 163 -16.97 -5.54 -4.82
N GLN A 164 -15.85 -5.65 -5.54
CA GLN A 164 -15.83 -5.48 -6.99
C GLN A 164 -16.69 -6.53 -7.68
N GLN A 165 -16.54 -7.81 -7.33
CA GLN A 165 -17.38 -8.89 -7.86
C GLN A 165 -18.86 -8.64 -7.58
N ARG A 166 -19.19 -8.13 -6.38
CA ARG A 166 -20.57 -7.80 -6.02
C ARG A 166 -21.11 -6.62 -6.83
N LEU A 167 -20.30 -5.60 -7.09
CA LEU A 167 -20.65 -4.44 -7.91
C LEU A 167 -20.94 -4.86 -9.36
N GLU A 168 -20.10 -5.74 -9.91
CA GLU A 168 -20.27 -6.33 -11.24
C GLU A 168 -21.55 -7.16 -11.33
N ALA A 169 -21.85 -7.97 -10.31
CA ALA A 169 -23.06 -8.78 -10.24
C ALA A 169 -24.37 -7.96 -10.24
N ILE A 170 -24.32 -6.68 -9.87
CA ILE A 170 -25.47 -5.76 -9.92
C ILE A 170 -25.44 -4.79 -11.11
N GLY A 171 -24.62 -5.09 -12.13
CA GLY A 171 -24.59 -4.37 -13.41
C GLY A 171 -23.85 -3.04 -13.40
N SER A 172 -22.85 -2.88 -12.53
CA SER A 172 -21.96 -1.71 -12.50
C SER A 172 -20.49 -2.17 -12.45
N PHE A 173 -19.53 -1.25 -12.41
CA PHE A 173 -18.11 -1.58 -12.34
C PHE A 173 -17.31 -0.47 -11.64
N TYR A 174 -16.11 -0.79 -11.13
CA TYR A 174 -15.26 0.20 -10.50
C TYR A 174 -14.77 1.23 -11.52
N GLY A 175 -15.02 2.51 -11.25
CA GLY A 175 -14.81 3.61 -12.19
C GLY A 175 -16.07 4.10 -12.91
N ALA A 176 -17.20 3.39 -12.81
CA ALA A 176 -18.47 3.82 -13.42
C ALA A 176 -19.03 5.13 -12.84
N LEU A 177 -18.73 5.41 -11.57
CA LEU A 177 -19.07 6.66 -10.88
C LEU A 177 -17.79 7.44 -10.58
N GLY A 178 -17.94 8.77 -10.39
CA GLY A 178 -16.84 9.61 -9.94
C GLY A 178 -16.43 9.28 -8.51
N VAL A 179 -15.16 9.49 -8.18
CA VAL A 179 -14.57 9.29 -6.85
C VAL A 179 -13.90 10.57 -6.36
N HIS A 180 -13.57 10.66 -5.08
CA HIS A 180 -12.76 11.76 -4.54
C HIS A 180 -11.51 11.23 -3.85
N ASP A 181 -10.46 12.04 -3.82
CA ASP A 181 -9.16 11.64 -3.29
C ASP A 181 -8.90 12.09 -1.84
N GLY A 182 -9.90 12.64 -1.14
CA GLY A 182 -9.71 13.21 0.21
C GLY A 182 -8.99 12.29 1.21
N LEU A 183 -9.13 10.97 1.08
CA LEU A 183 -8.36 10.00 1.86
C LEU A 183 -6.86 10.11 1.54
N TRP A 184 -6.49 10.01 0.27
CA TRP A 184 -5.10 10.13 -0.16
C TRP A 184 -4.53 11.53 0.07
N GLU A 185 -5.31 12.60 -0.10
CA GLU A 185 -4.87 13.96 0.20
C GLU A 185 -4.45 14.11 1.67
N SER A 186 -5.28 13.59 2.60
CA SER A 186 -4.96 13.53 4.04
C SER A 186 -3.68 12.72 4.31
N ALA A 187 -3.54 11.62 3.58
CA ALA A 187 -2.40 10.73 3.69
C ALA A 187 -1.12 11.42 3.18
N ALA A 188 -1.15 12.01 1.98
CA ALA A 188 -0.04 12.74 1.38
C ALA A 188 0.44 13.91 2.27
N ALA A 189 -0.49 14.63 2.90
CA ALA A 189 -0.17 15.69 3.85
C ALA A 189 0.62 15.21 5.08
N THR A 190 0.49 13.93 5.42
CA THR A 190 1.13 13.30 6.59
C THR A 190 2.31 12.39 6.22
N ALA A 191 2.76 12.40 4.97
CA ALA A 191 3.81 11.51 4.46
C ALA A 191 5.16 11.59 5.17
N HIS A 192 5.43 12.70 5.86
CA HIS A 192 6.68 12.98 6.57
C HIS A 192 6.69 12.44 8.01
N SER A 193 5.59 11.86 8.52
CA SER A 193 5.46 11.45 9.91
C SER A 193 4.67 10.16 10.02
N LEU A 194 5.33 9.07 10.43
CA LEU A 194 4.67 7.79 10.63
C LEU A 194 3.49 7.91 11.63
N PRO A 195 3.62 8.56 12.81
CA PRO A 195 2.47 8.73 13.70
C PRO A 195 1.29 9.48 13.09
N ALA A 196 1.55 10.50 12.28
CA ALA A 196 0.48 11.24 11.60
C ALA A 196 -0.18 10.37 10.51
N ARG A 197 0.61 9.60 9.77
CA ARG A 197 0.11 8.65 8.76
C ARG A 197 -0.82 7.61 9.38
N LEU A 198 -0.40 7.02 10.49
CA LEU A 198 -1.16 6.00 11.19
C LEU A 198 -2.45 6.54 11.81
N ALA A 199 -2.46 7.81 12.22
CA ALA A 199 -3.69 8.48 12.67
C ALA A 199 -4.70 8.61 11.53
N VAL A 200 -4.26 9.01 10.32
CA VAL A 200 -5.13 9.08 9.13
C VAL A 200 -5.71 7.70 8.80
N GLU A 201 -4.87 6.67 8.74
CA GLU A 201 -5.31 5.29 8.48
C GLU A 201 -6.30 4.81 9.55
N SER A 202 -6.00 5.03 10.83
CA SER A 202 -6.86 4.63 11.95
C SER A 202 -8.24 5.29 11.89
N CYS A 203 -8.30 6.60 11.60
CA CYS A 203 -9.57 7.31 11.45
C CYS A 203 -10.42 6.71 10.32
N VAL A 204 -9.80 6.15 9.28
CA VAL A 204 -10.50 5.59 8.12
C VAL A 204 -11.07 4.21 8.45
N HIS A 205 -10.32 3.37 9.15
CA HIS A 205 -10.85 2.09 9.64
C HIS A 205 -11.91 2.28 10.73
N GLU A 206 -11.80 3.31 11.57
CA GLU A 206 -12.83 3.65 12.57
C GLU A 206 -14.11 4.20 11.90
N ALA A 207 -13.96 5.11 10.92
CA ALA A 207 -15.10 5.65 10.18
C ALA A 207 -15.88 4.56 9.45
N ARG A 208 -15.21 3.53 8.89
CA ARG A 208 -15.86 2.35 8.29
C ARG A 208 -16.75 1.59 9.28
N GLY A 209 -16.36 1.52 10.56
CA GLY A 209 -17.17 0.88 11.62
C GLY A 209 -18.40 1.70 12.04
N LEU A 210 -18.41 3.01 11.75
CA LEU A 210 -19.46 3.95 12.16
C LEU A 210 -20.41 4.34 11.02
N THR A 211 -19.99 4.24 9.76
CA THR A 211 -20.85 4.60 8.62
C THR A 211 -21.71 3.43 8.13
N GLY A 212 -22.89 3.26 8.74
CA GLY A 212 -24.13 2.91 8.04
C GLY A 212 -24.14 1.72 7.06
N CYS A 213 -23.53 0.59 7.39
CA CYS A 213 -23.82 -0.67 6.68
C CYS A 213 -25.21 -1.18 7.13
N PRO A 214 -26.24 -1.24 6.25
CA PRO A 214 -27.46 -1.94 6.57
C PRO A 214 -27.16 -3.45 6.52
N THR A 215 -26.88 -4.04 7.68
CA THR A 215 -26.72 -5.49 7.83
C THR A 215 -27.98 -6.21 7.36
N PRO A 216 -27.83 -7.22 6.49
CA PRO A 216 -27.85 -8.58 7.01
C PRO A 216 -26.76 -9.42 6.35
N PHE A 217 -25.59 -9.47 6.97
CA PHE A 217 -24.68 -10.60 6.80
C PHE A 217 -24.24 -11.06 8.18
N THR A 218 -24.95 -12.07 8.68
CA THR A 218 -24.56 -12.84 9.85
C THR A 218 -23.26 -13.56 9.56
N GLY A 219 -22.18 -13.15 10.22
CA GLY A 219 -20.90 -13.89 10.27
C GLY A 219 -19.70 -13.08 9.78
N SER A 220 -18.76 -12.81 10.70
CA SER A 220 -17.37 -12.36 10.46
C SER A 220 -17.10 -10.88 10.10
N ALA A 221 -17.68 -9.93 10.84
CA ALA A 221 -17.15 -8.55 10.93
C ALA A 221 -16.34 -8.30 12.23
N THR A 222 -16.37 -9.24 13.18
CA THR A 222 -15.76 -9.09 14.51
C THR A 222 -14.27 -9.41 14.55
N ALA A 223 -13.71 -10.06 13.52
CA ALA A 223 -12.30 -10.44 13.46
C ALA A 223 -11.39 -9.27 13.05
N ALA A 224 -11.78 -8.52 12.01
CA ALA A 224 -11.05 -7.32 11.55
C ALA A 224 -10.97 -6.23 12.65
N MET A 225 -12.06 -6.05 13.40
CA MET A 225 -12.12 -5.05 14.48
C MET A 225 -11.29 -5.44 15.73
N LYS A 226 -11.07 -6.74 15.97
CA LYS A 226 -10.18 -7.24 17.04
C LYS A 226 -8.70 -7.14 16.68
N SER A 227 -8.37 -7.24 15.39
CA SER A 227 -7.01 -7.06 14.88
C SER A 227 -6.54 -5.61 15.04
N LEU A 228 -7.37 -4.63 14.61
CA LEU A 228 -7.07 -3.19 14.71
C LEU A 228 -6.90 -2.69 16.15
N GLN A 229 -7.71 -3.18 17.08
CA GLN A 229 -7.60 -2.79 18.50
C GLN A 229 -6.33 -3.37 19.16
N SER A 230 -5.86 -4.52 18.69
CA SER A 230 -4.62 -5.16 19.13
C SER A 230 -3.39 -4.49 18.52
N TYR A 231 -3.49 -4.09 17.26
CA TYR A 231 -2.51 -3.30 16.52
C TYR A 231 -2.30 -1.92 17.17
N TRP A 232 -3.38 -1.18 17.49
CA TRP A 232 -3.28 0.14 18.15
C TRP A 232 -2.70 0.06 19.56
N ARG A 233 -3.02 -1.00 20.31
CA ARG A 233 -2.43 -1.26 21.65
C ARG A 233 -0.95 -1.63 21.57
N ARG A 234 -0.52 -2.36 20.53
CA ARG A 234 0.90 -2.67 20.28
C ARG A 234 1.67 -1.43 19.82
N TYR A 235 1.10 -0.62 18.94
CA TYR A 235 1.69 0.63 18.46
C TYR A 235 1.86 1.68 19.56
N ILE A 236 0.83 1.95 20.38
CA ILE A 236 0.95 2.85 21.54
C ILE A 236 2.03 2.35 22.52
N ARG A 237 2.18 1.03 22.66
CA ARG A 237 3.24 0.44 23.48
C ARG A 237 4.61 0.66 22.84
N PHE A 238 4.77 0.40 21.54
CA PHE A 238 6.02 0.59 20.80
C PHE A 238 6.51 2.05 20.83
N VAL A 239 5.64 3.02 20.49
CA VAL A 239 5.97 4.46 20.49
C VAL A 239 6.33 4.97 21.89
N LYS A 240 5.67 4.45 22.94
CA LYS A 240 6.01 4.81 24.32
C LYS A 240 7.35 4.24 24.78
N HIS A 241 7.78 3.09 24.26
CA HIS A 241 9.08 2.48 24.62
C HIS A 241 10.23 3.05 23.79
N SER A 242 9.99 3.52 22.55
CA SER A 242 11.01 4.14 21.71
C SER A 242 11.37 5.57 22.14
N GLN A 243 10.47 6.29 22.83
CA GLN A 243 10.77 7.62 23.41
C GLN A 243 11.43 7.57 24.80
N THR A 244 11.42 6.43 25.48
CA THR A 244 12.09 6.26 26.78
C THR A 244 13.55 5.80 26.65
N GLY A 245 14.06 5.64 25.43
CA GLY A 245 15.39 5.12 25.13
C GLY A 245 16.48 6.18 24.98
N THR A 246 16.57 7.18 25.86
CA THR A 246 17.79 7.99 26.05
C THR A 246 17.84 8.57 27.45
N ALA A 247 18.64 7.96 28.33
CA ALA A 247 19.66 8.60 29.18
C ALA A 247 20.04 7.67 30.35
N GLN A 248 21.30 7.20 30.30
CA GLN A 248 22.18 6.72 31.39
C GLN A 248 21.68 5.61 32.34
#